data_AF-A0AAU6AW34-F1
#
_entry.id   AF-A0AAU6AW34-F1
#
_cell.length_a   1.000
_cell.length_b   1.000
_cell.length_c   1.000
_cell.angle_alpha   90.00
_cell.angle_beta   90.00
_cell.angle_gamma   90.00
#
_symmetry.space_group_name_H-M   'P 1'
#
loop_
_entity.id
_entity.type
_entity.pdbx_description
1 polymer ?
#
loop_
_entity_poly.entity_id
_entity_poly.type
_entity_poly.pdbx_seq_one_letter_code
_entity_poly.pdbx_strand_id
1 'polypeptide(L)'
;MVEQLAGVLDLAHADGLVHRDLKPSNVRVLDDDFVYLFDFGIASRPDLTATGGSRVTGTPDYMAPEQFESGPVDHRADVYSLACLFYTCLTGRPPFATGSLPEAMRAHLDQPPPRPAAEHPFLPPGFDTVVATGMAKRPENRYATAGALAAAVRAALAGTVAPTVGGPGAVPPVGGLQPTRRDGFAPVGGFGPENAGGSGRSRLRVAAVVAVVLVLGGGITAAAVAGRSPQLAGTAMAVAPGSASGTPSAGSPVAKPKLAVLPPLPAGTVSSVPVGQAPFGLAVAPDGRRVYVADEGGGTVSVVDAATSARVATIPMSGNPSGVAFTPSGDAVWIAVPQGLQEIDPATATIRRTVPLQARAYSMAISAGGRFGYTALERDGLVVEVDLRAGVVTRRYPVTSPGFVALSPDGTTLAVTSFDDSNLVLLDRADGHLVATVPLGGAAFSPTYSPDGRQLYVAEADRPQADLVDVASHSVTGSVTFDKPAVNVAFTPDGKTAYAHGEGNVLTIIDVATGKARGTLPVTADNSASVALAPDGSRAYVVDQDRGVLLVAALPAGK
;
A
#
# COMPACT_ATOMS: atom_id res chain seq x y z
N MET A 1 4.43 -19.55 -0.40
CA MET A 1 3.77 -19.38 0.91
C MET A 1 4.75 -19.27 2.10
N VAL A 2 5.48 -20.33 2.48
CA VAL A 2 6.35 -20.33 3.68
C VAL A 2 7.41 -19.23 3.66
N GLU A 3 8.06 -18.97 2.53
CA GLU A 3 9.05 -17.89 2.40
C GLU A 3 8.45 -16.49 2.64
N GLN A 4 7.22 -16.24 2.18
CA GLN A 4 6.55 -14.96 2.37
C GLN A 4 6.15 -14.76 3.84
N LEU A 5 5.58 -15.79 4.49
CA LEU A 5 5.26 -15.74 5.92
C LEU A 5 6.52 -15.58 6.78
N ALA A 6 7.60 -16.28 6.43
CA ALA A 6 8.87 -16.18 7.13
C ALA A 6 9.47 -14.77 7.05
N GLY A 7 9.39 -14.11 5.89
CA GLY A 7 9.86 -12.73 5.75
C GLY A 7 9.09 -11.74 6.63
N VAL A 8 7.76 -11.90 6.72
CA VAL A 8 6.91 -11.06 7.58
C VAL A 8 7.18 -11.31 9.06
N LEU A 9 7.37 -12.57 9.46
CA LEU A 9 7.67 -12.93 10.85
C LEU A 9 9.06 -12.46 11.27
N ASP A 10 10.10 -12.68 10.46
CA ASP A 10 11.47 -12.24 10.78
C ASP A 10 11.55 -10.72 10.93
N LEU A 11 10.81 -9.96 10.10
CA LEU A 11 10.69 -8.51 10.23
C LEU A 11 10.04 -8.12 11.57
N ALA A 12 8.91 -8.73 11.91
CA ALA A 12 8.23 -8.45 13.17
C ALA A 12 9.09 -8.84 14.39
N HIS A 13 9.81 -9.95 14.31
CA HIS A 13 10.70 -10.44 15.37
C HIS A 13 11.88 -9.50 15.60
N ALA A 14 12.40 -8.87 14.56
CA ALA A 14 13.45 -7.85 14.67
C ALA A 14 13.00 -6.63 15.49
N ASP A 15 11.70 -6.32 15.46
CA ASP A 15 11.07 -5.25 16.25
C ASP A 15 10.54 -5.74 17.61
N GLY A 16 10.86 -6.99 17.99
CA GLY A 16 10.42 -7.60 19.26
C GLY A 16 8.94 -8.00 19.30
N LEU A 17 8.25 -7.98 18.16
CA LEU A 17 6.84 -8.34 18.04
C LEU A 17 6.70 -9.84 17.75
N VAL A 18 5.99 -10.58 18.60
CA VAL A 18 5.71 -12.02 18.41
C VAL A 18 4.23 -12.20 18.11
N HIS A 19 3.88 -12.94 17.06
CA HIS A 19 2.50 -13.10 16.61
C HIS A 19 1.64 -13.94 17.57
N ARG A 20 2.15 -15.09 18.03
CA ARG A 20 1.53 -15.99 19.03
C ARG A 20 0.23 -16.70 18.63
N ASP A 21 -0.30 -16.47 17.44
CA ASP A 21 -1.57 -17.03 16.95
C ASP A 21 -1.51 -17.31 15.43
N LEU A 22 -0.37 -17.81 14.94
CA LEU A 22 -0.21 -18.12 13.53
C LEU A 22 -0.98 -19.41 13.16
N LYS A 23 -2.01 -19.28 12.32
CA LYS A 23 -2.92 -20.36 11.91
C LYS A 23 -3.59 -20.04 10.57
N PRO A 24 -4.23 -21.02 9.89
CA PRO A 24 -4.81 -20.80 8.55
C PRO A 24 -5.80 -19.64 8.46
N SER A 25 -6.64 -19.40 9.48
CA SER A 25 -7.60 -18.29 9.43
C SER A 25 -6.95 -16.90 9.41
N ASN A 26 -5.70 -16.82 9.87
CA ASN A 26 -4.94 -15.57 9.92
C ASN A 26 -4.03 -15.45 8.68
N VAL A 27 -4.06 -16.44 7.78
CA VAL A 27 -3.25 -16.49 6.56
C VAL A 27 -4.18 -16.54 5.35
N ARG A 28 -4.10 -15.55 4.46
CA ARG A 28 -4.85 -15.57 3.20
C ARG A 28 -3.90 -15.65 2.04
N VAL A 29 -4.09 -16.68 1.22
CA VAL A 29 -3.42 -16.81 -0.08
C VAL A 29 -4.36 -16.21 -1.11
N LEU A 30 -3.84 -15.26 -1.90
CA LEU A 30 -4.54 -14.67 -3.03
C LEU A 30 -4.24 -15.45 -4.32
N ASP A 31 -5.00 -15.17 -5.37
CA ASP A 31 -4.94 -15.89 -6.65
C ASP A 31 -3.61 -15.68 -7.42
N ASP A 32 -2.75 -14.75 -6.97
CA ASP A 32 -1.40 -14.48 -7.46
C ASP A 32 -0.29 -15.12 -6.60
N ASP A 33 -0.63 -16.12 -5.77
CA ASP A 33 0.24 -16.78 -4.79
C ASP A 33 0.80 -15.85 -3.70
N PHE A 34 0.25 -14.63 -3.56
CA PHE A 34 0.62 -13.71 -2.48
C PHE A 34 -0.06 -14.09 -1.17
N VAL A 35 0.69 -13.95 -0.06
CA VAL A 35 0.23 -14.36 1.27
C VAL A 35 0.12 -13.14 2.19
N TYR A 36 -1.10 -12.86 2.64
CA TYR A 36 -1.36 -11.94 3.73
C TYR A 36 -1.37 -12.66 5.07
N LEU A 37 -0.72 -12.05 6.07
CA LEU A 37 -0.80 -12.44 7.47
C LEU A 37 -1.55 -11.35 8.24
N PHE A 38 -2.66 -11.71 8.87
CA PHE A 38 -3.51 -10.82 9.67
C PHE A 38 -3.35 -11.10 11.17
N ASP A 39 -3.90 -10.22 12.00
CA ASP A 39 -4.06 -10.41 13.45
C ASP A 39 -2.74 -10.67 14.22
N PHE A 40 -1.71 -9.86 13.95
CA PHE A 40 -0.54 -9.76 14.82
C PHE A 40 -0.98 -9.54 16.27
N GLY A 41 -0.61 -10.48 17.15
CA GLY A 41 -1.32 -10.80 18.39
C GLY A 41 -1.85 -9.62 19.22
N ILE A 42 -3.14 -9.31 19.06
CA ILE A 42 -3.95 -8.50 20.00
C ILE A 42 -4.59 -9.41 21.08
N ALA A 43 -4.38 -10.72 21.02
CA ALA A 43 -4.93 -11.67 22.00
C ALA A 43 -3.96 -11.92 23.18
N SER A 44 -4.17 -11.12 24.22
CA SER A 44 -3.90 -11.39 25.65
C SER A 44 -2.45 -11.38 26.16
N ARG A 45 -2.19 -10.43 27.08
CA ARG A 45 -1.33 -10.68 28.24
C ARG A 45 -2.00 -11.73 29.13
N PRO A 46 -1.24 -12.65 29.77
CA PRO A 46 -1.82 -13.56 30.75
C PRO A 46 -2.05 -12.80 32.06
N ASP A 47 -3.22 -12.16 32.20
CA ASP A 47 -3.73 -11.87 33.54
C ASP A 47 -4.28 -13.18 34.12
N LEU A 48 -3.46 -13.80 34.96
CA LEU A 48 -3.82 -14.91 35.84
C LEU A 48 -4.76 -14.44 36.96
N THR A 49 -5.90 -13.84 36.64
CA THR A 49 -6.96 -13.56 37.62
C THR A 49 -8.33 -13.47 36.95
N ALA A 50 -8.86 -14.61 36.49
CA ALA A 50 -10.29 -14.75 36.24
C ALA A 50 -10.74 -16.15 36.65
N THR A 51 -11.10 -16.29 37.93
CA THR A 51 -11.89 -17.38 38.48
C THR A 51 -13.28 -17.35 37.83
N GLY A 52 -13.51 -18.21 36.85
CA GLY A 52 -14.84 -18.41 36.25
C GLY A 52 -14.73 -18.88 34.81
N GLY A 53 -15.14 -20.11 34.53
CA GLY A 53 -14.87 -20.80 33.28
C GLY A 53 -15.41 -20.14 32.01
N SER A 54 -14.81 -20.60 30.89
CA SER A 54 -15.25 -20.44 29.50
C SER A 54 -14.72 -19.21 28.75
N ARG A 55 -13.48 -19.31 28.24
CA ARG A 55 -13.15 -19.47 26.80
C ARG A 55 -11.67 -19.13 26.58
N VAL A 56 -10.85 -20.16 26.42
CA VAL A 56 -9.57 -20.01 25.72
C VAL A 56 -9.92 -19.60 24.30
N THR A 57 -9.65 -18.36 23.94
CA THR A 57 -9.91 -17.84 22.60
C THR A 57 -8.65 -18.07 21.79
N GLY A 58 -8.64 -19.16 21.02
CA GLY A 58 -7.53 -19.60 20.16
C GLY A 58 -7.81 -21.00 19.60
N THR A 59 -7.21 -21.34 18.46
CA THR A 59 -7.26 -22.70 17.89
C THR A 59 -5.98 -23.43 18.37
N PRO A 60 -6.05 -24.31 19.38
CA PRO A 60 -4.87 -24.87 20.02
C PRO A 60 -4.01 -25.75 19.09
N ASP A 61 -4.54 -26.14 17.93
CA ASP A 61 -3.94 -27.04 16.94
C ASP A 61 -2.63 -26.53 16.30
N TYR A 62 -2.27 -25.26 16.53
CA TYR A 62 -1.07 -24.61 15.99
C TYR A 62 -0.18 -24.00 17.08
N MET A 63 -0.56 -24.10 18.35
CA MET A 63 0.05 -23.39 19.46
C MET A 63 1.35 -24.05 19.93
N ALA A 64 2.38 -23.26 20.21
CA ALA A 64 3.65 -23.76 20.70
C ALA A 64 3.53 -24.29 22.15
N PRO A 65 4.26 -25.34 22.55
CA PRO A 65 4.16 -25.97 23.87
C PRO A 65 4.29 -24.98 25.04
N GLU A 66 5.24 -24.05 24.94
CA GLU A 66 5.51 -23.02 25.95
C GLU A 66 4.37 -22.02 26.14
N GLN A 67 3.41 -21.93 25.21
CA GLN A 67 2.22 -21.09 25.37
C GLN A 67 1.15 -21.72 26.27
N PHE A 68 1.25 -23.02 26.57
CA PHE A 68 0.42 -23.71 27.56
C PHE A 68 1.03 -23.68 28.96
N GLU A 69 2.29 -23.30 29.08
CA GLU A 69 3.05 -23.21 30.33
C GLU A 69 3.11 -21.76 30.82
N SER A 70 3.40 -21.53 32.11
CA SER A 70 3.50 -20.17 32.69
C SER A 70 4.88 -19.52 32.47
N GLY A 71 5.54 -19.79 31.34
CA GLY A 71 6.90 -19.33 31.01
C GLY A 71 6.95 -18.17 30.00
N PRO A 72 8.13 -17.56 29.77
CA PRO A 72 8.30 -16.55 28.74
C PRO A 72 8.19 -17.17 27.33
N VAL A 73 7.39 -16.54 26.48
CA VAL A 73 7.20 -16.92 25.07
C VAL A 73 7.95 -15.94 24.18
N ASP A 74 9.01 -16.41 23.52
CA ASP A 74 9.79 -15.66 22.54
C ASP A 74 9.35 -15.93 21.09
N HIS A 75 10.06 -15.33 20.14
CA HIS A 75 9.73 -15.39 18.71
C HIS A 75 9.73 -16.80 18.11
N ARG A 76 10.41 -17.77 18.76
CA ARG A 76 10.46 -19.16 18.31
C ARG A 76 9.14 -19.89 18.50
N ALA A 77 8.18 -19.31 19.22
CA ALA A 77 6.79 -19.78 19.22
C ALA A 77 6.16 -19.67 17.83
N ASP A 78 6.40 -18.58 17.10
CA ASP A 78 5.88 -18.42 15.73
C ASP A 78 6.56 -19.38 14.75
N VAL A 79 7.84 -19.73 14.98
CA VAL A 79 8.55 -20.75 14.20
C VAL A 79 7.88 -22.12 14.35
N TYR A 80 7.43 -22.46 15.56
CA TYR A 80 6.67 -23.69 15.80
C TYR A 80 5.33 -23.66 15.06
N SER A 81 4.57 -22.58 15.19
CA SER A 81 3.27 -22.43 14.52
C SER A 81 3.41 -22.43 13.00
N LEU A 82 4.50 -21.87 12.44
CA LEU A 82 4.79 -21.90 11.01
C LEU A 82 5.10 -23.33 10.54
N ALA A 83 5.80 -24.12 11.36
CA ALA A 83 6.03 -25.54 11.07
C ALA A 83 4.72 -26.36 11.09
N CYS A 84 3.81 -26.07 12.04
CA CYS A 84 2.46 -26.65 12.05
C CYS A 84 1.68 -26.27 10.78
N LEU A 85 1.73 -25.01 10.37
CA LEU A 85 1.06 -24.54 9.15
C LEU A 85 1.65 -25.18 7.90
N PHE A 86 2.98 -25.30 7.83
CA PHE A 86 3.66 -26.01 6.75
C PHE A 86 3.20 -27.47 6.67
N TYR A 87 3.11 -28.18 7.80
CA TYR A 87 2.52 -29.51 7.86
C TYR A 87 1.09 -29.55 7.31
N THR A 88 0.24 -28.59 7.70
CA THR A 88 -1.14 -28.49 7.20
C THR A 88 -1.18 -28.29 5.70
N CYS A 89 -0.30 -27.47 5.12
CA CYS A 89 -0.23 -27.30 3.67
C CYS A 89 0.17 -28.57 2.93
N LEU A 90 0.99 -29.43 3.55
CA LEU A 90 1.41 -30.70 2.96
C LEU A 90 0.34 -31.80 3.05
N THR A 91 -0.49 -31.78 4.09
CA THR A 91 -1.38 -32.90 4.44
C THR A 91 -2.87 -32.56 4.42
N GLY A 92 -3.22 -31.28 4.32
CA GLY A 92 -4.60 -30.77 4.40
C GLY A 92 -5.20 -30.76 5.82
N ARG A 93 -4.45 -31.10 6.86
CA ARG A 93 -4.93 -31.18 8.25
C ARG A 93 -3.86 -30.75 9.26
N PRO A 94 -4.24 -30.27 10.46
CA PRO A 94 -3.26 -29.92 11.49
C PRO A 94 -2.43 -31.14 11.93
N PRO A 95 -1.22 -30.91 12.45
CA PRO A 95 -0.30 -31.98 12.87
C PRO A 95 -0.90 -32.88 13.95
N PHE A 96 -1.67 -32.30 14.88
CA PHE A 96 -2.42 -33.04 15.87
C PHE A 96 -3.90 -32.68 15.76
N ALA A 97 -4.66 -33.45 14.98
CA ALA A 97 -6.11 -33.28 14.91
C ALA A 97 -6.75 -33.86 16.18
N THR A 98 -7.09 -33.00 17.14
CA THR A 98 -7.67 -33.39 18.43
C THR A 98 -9.07 -32.82 18.61
N GLY A 99 -9.91 -33.47 19.42
CA GLY A 99 -11.31 -33.08 19.60
C GLY A 99 -11.54 -32.11 20.77
N SER A 100 -10.51 -31.87 21.58
CA SER A 100 -10.62 -31.07 22.81
C SER A 100 -9.31 -30.36 23.17
N LEU A 101 -9.43 -29.24 23.89
CA LEU A 101 -8.28 -28.46 24.34
C LEU A 101 -7.26 -29.28 25.18
N PRO A 102 -7.65 -30.13 26.15
CA PRO A 102 -6.69 -30.93 26.91
C PRO A 102 -5.94 -31.97 26.05
N GLU A 103 -6.59 -32.49 25.00
CA GLU A 103 -5.95 -33.40 24.05
C GLU A 103 -4.95 -32.66 23.15
N ALA A 104 -5.31 -31.47 22.66
CA ALA A 104 -4.41 -30.60 21.90
C ALA A 104 -3.17 -30.24 22.72
N MET A 105 -3.36 -29.79 23.97
CA MET A 105 -2.27 -29.49 24.92
C MET A 105 -1.34 -30.69 25.08
N ARG A 106 -1.89 -31.86 25.38
CA ARG A 106 -1.08 -33.08 25.57
C ARG A 106 -0.36 -33.51 24.29
N ALA A 107 -0.97 -33.34 23.13
CA ALA A 107 -0.32 -33.65 21.85
C ALA A 107 0.84 -32.69 21.55
N HIS A 108 0.61 -31.39 21.71
CA HIS A 108 1.65 -30.38 21.52
C HIS A 108 2.77 -30.46 22.56
N LEU A 109 2.50 -30.87 23.81
CA LEU A 109 3.53 -31.08 24.84
C LEU A 109 4.32 -32.39 24.62
N ASP A 110 3.65 -33.52 24.42
CA ASP A 110 4.27 -34.84 24.60
C ASP A 110 4.43 -35.67 23.31
N GLN A 111 3.58 -35.48 22.30
CA GLN A 111 3.63 -36.33 21.09
C GLN A 111 4.77 -35.90 20.16
N PRO A 112 5.50 -36.84 19.54
CA PRO A 112 6.52 -36.48 18.55
C PRO A 112 5.89 -35.75 17.35
N PRO A 113 6.60 -34.79 16.72
CA PRO A 113 6.12 -34.19 15.48
C PRO A 113 5.80 -35.26 14.42
N PRO A 114 4.64 -35.17 13.75
CA PRO A 114 4.28 -36.11 12.70
C PRO A 114 5.20 -35.99 11.49
N ARG A 115 5.27 -37.04 10.68
CA ARG A 115 6.11 -37.13 9.48
C ARG A 115 5.24 -37.02 8.22
N PRO A 116 5.23 -35.88 7.50
CA PRO A 116 4.45 -35.74 6.27
C PRO A 116 4.71 -36.85 5.26
N ALA A 117 5.96 -37.32 5.12
CA ALA A 117 6.30 -38.36 4.15
C ALA A 117 5.73 -39.75 4.51
N ALA A 118 5.37 -39.98 5.77
CA ALA A 118 4.67 -41.20 6.17
C ALA A 118 3.21 -41.23 5.69
N GLU A 119 2.60 -40.06 5.48
CA GLU A 119 1.21 -39.91 5.03
C GLU A 119 1.11 -39.73 3.51
N HIS A 120 2.10 -39.04 2.94
CA HIS A 120 2.21 -38.77 1.52
C HIS A 120 3.61 -39.14 1.03
N PRO A 121 3.82 -40.41 0.61
CA PRO A 121 5.14 -40.94 0.23
C PRO A 121 5.84 -40.25 -0.95
N PHE A 122 5.13 -39.39 -1.69
CA PHE A 122 5.67 -38.59 -2.79
C PHE A 122 6.32 -37.27 -2.33
N LEU A 123 6.21 -36.92 -1.05
CA LEU A 123 6.85 -35.73 -0.51
C LEU A 123 8.37 -35.94 -0.32
N PRO A 124 9.20 -34.89 -0.53
CA PRO A 124 10.63 -34.96 -0.22
C PRO A 124 10.90 -35.39 1.23
N PRO A 125 11.75 -36.41 1.48
CA PRO A 125 12.06 -36.87 2.84
C PRO A 125 12.64 -35.77 3.75
N GLY A 126 13.26 -34.74 3.18
CA GLY A 126 13.75 -33.58 3.93
C GLY A 126 12.65 -32.80 4.64
N PHE A 127 11.39 -32.90 4.22
CA PHE A 127 10.26 -32.26 4.89
C PHE A 127 9.99 -32.84 6.29
N ASP A 128 10.25 -34.13 6.51
CA ASP A 128 10.15 -34.73 7.84
C ASP A 128 11.14 -34.08 8.80
N THR A 129 12.36 -33.78 8.34
CA THR A 129 13.37 -33.08 9.14
C THR A 129 12.95 -31.66 9.44
N VAL A 130 12.40 -30.93 8.44
CA VAL A 130 11.94 -29.55 8.63
C VAL A 130 10.80 -29.48 9.66
N VAL A 131 9.81 -30.37 9.55
CA VAL A 131 8.69 -30.43 10.50
C VAL A 131 9.20 -30.83 11.89
N ALA A 132 10.07 -31.84 11.99
CA ALA A 132 10.62 -32.27 13.26
C ALA A 132 11.44 -31.18 13.98
N THR A 133 12.28 -30.44 13.25
CA THR A 133 13.08 -29.34 13.81
C THR A 133 12.20 -28.13 14.15
N GLY A 134 11.31 -27.71 13.24
CA GLY A 134 10.42 -26.58 13.48
C GLY A 134 9.46 -26.81 14.65
N MET A 135 8.96 -28.04 14.83
CA MET A 135 8.07 -28.43 15.92
C MET A 135 8.79 -29.03 17.15
N ALA A 136 10.10 -28.80 17.29
CA ALA A 136 10.82 -29.28 18.47
C ALA A 136 10.20 -28.71 19.76
N LYS A 137 10.02 -29.54 20.78
CA LYS A 137 9.29 -29.13 22.00
C LYS A 137 10.00 -28.00 22.73
N ARG A 138 11.32 -28.09 22.83
CA ARG A 138 12.16 -27.04 23.40
C ARG A 138 12.51 -25.97 22.36
N PRO A 139 12.27 -24.67 22.62
CA PRO A 139 12.55 -23.60 21.65
C PRO A 139 13.99 -23.56 21.14
N GLU A 140 14.99 -23.89 21.96
CA GLU A 140 16.40 -23.93 21.56
C GLU A 140 16.76 -25.01 20.55
N ASN A 141 15.89 -26.00 20.34
CA ASN A 141 16.07 -27.04 19.34
C ASN A 141 15.38 -26.71 18.00
N ARG A 142 14.70 -25.55 17.90
CA ARG A 142 14.05 -25.08 16.68
C ARG A 142 15.01 -24.29 15.80
N TYR A 143 14.55 -23.96 14.59
CA TYR A 143 15.20 -22.94 13.77
C TYR A 143 15.26 -21.61 14.53
N ALA A 144 16.39 -20.90 14.42
CA ALA A 144 16.61 -19.65 15.12
C ALA A 144 15.67 -18.52 14.66
N THR A 145 15.25 -18.55 13.39
CA THR A 145 14.32 -17.58 12.78
C THR A 145 13.34 -18.32 11.84
N ALA A 146 12.25 -17.66 11.45
CA ALA A 146 11.32 -18.19 10.47
C ALA A 146 11.99 -18.29 9.08
N GLY A 147 12.88 -17.35 8.73
CA GLY A 147 13.69 -17.41 7.52
C GLY A 147 14.61 -18.63 7.45
N ALA A 148 15.17 -19.07 8.59
CA ALA A 148 15.97 -20.29 8.66
C ALA A 148 15.12 -21.56 8.40
N LEU A 149 13.87 -21.59 8.89
CA LEU A 149 12.91 -22.64 8.55
C LEU A 149 12.61 -22.63 7.05
N ALA A 150 12.32 -21.46 6.47
CA ALA A 150 12.03 -21.33 5.03
C ALA A 150 13.21 -21.76 4.15
N ALA A 151 14.44 -21.42 4.55
CA ALA A 151 15.65 -21.88 3.87
C ALA A 151 15.79 -23.41 3.92
N ALA A 152 15.42 -24.04 5.04
CA ALA A 152 15.42 -25.49 5.17
C ALA A 152 14.33 -26.17 4.31
N VAL A 153 13.14 -25.57 4.19
CA VAL A 153 12.09 -26.02 3.24
C VAL A 153 12.62 -26.00 1.82
N ARG A 154 13.25 -24.89 1.40
CA ARG A 154 13.80 -24.74 0.06
C ARG A 154 14.93 -25.75 -0.22
N ALA A 155 15.82 -25.98 0.74
CA ALA A 155 16.87 -26.99 0.61
C ALA A 155 16.28 -28.41 0.47
N ALA A 156 15.28 -28.75 1.29
CA ALA A 156 14.58 -30.02 1.20
C ALA A 156 13.86 -30.22 -0.15
N LEU A 157 13.26 -29.16 -0.71
CA LEU A 157 12.70 -29.17 -2.07
C LEU A 157 13.75 -29.42 -3.15
N ALA A 158 14.94 -28.86 -2.99
CA ALA A 158 16.06 -29.02 -3.93
C ALA A 158 16.84 -30.34 -3.75
N GLY A 159 16.48 -31.19 -2.77
CA GLY A 159 17.20 -32.42 -2.46
C GLY A 159 18.57 -32.20 -1.81
N THR A 160 18.81 -31.02 -1.22
CA THR A 160 20.07 -30.66 -0.55
C THR A 160 19.86 -30.57 0.96
N VAL A 161 20.88 -30.95 1.74
CA VAL A 161 20.84 -30.83 3.21
C VAL A 161 21.25 -29.41 3.60
N ALA A 162 20.37 -28.69 4.30
CA ALA A 162 20.66 -27.36 4.85
C ALA A 162 21.70 -27.43 5.99
N PRO A 163 22.44 -26.34 6.29
CA PRO A 163 23.38 -26.33 7.42
C PRO A 163 22.61 -26.42 8.75
N THR A 164 22.95 -27.39 9.59
CA THR A 164 22.44 -27.51 10.97
C THR A 164 23.33 -26.78 11.97
N VAL A 165 22.67 -25.99 12.83
CA VAL A 165 23.02 -25.52 14.19
C VAL A 165 24.40 -24.89 14.41
N GLY A 166 24.41 -23.58 14.72
CA GLY A 166 25.51 -22.89 15.40
C GLY A 166 24.95 -21.92 16.46
N GLY A 167 25.46 -22.01 17.68
CA GLY A 167 25.06 -21.23 18.87
C GLY A 167 25.33 -19.71 18.79
N PRO A 168 25.17 -18.99 19.91
CA PRO A 168 24.76 -17.58 19.92
C PRO A 168 25.85 -16.62 19.42
N GLY A 169 25.45 -15.75 18.49
CA GLY A 169 26.15 -14.50 18.19
C GLY A 169 26.90 -14.49 16.85
N ALA A 170 26.19 -14.24 15.75
CA ALA A 170 26.66 -13.44 14.61
C ALA A 170 25.52 -13.31 13.58
N VAL A 171 25.12 -12.07 13.29
CA VAL A 171 24.33 -11.75 12.09
C VAL A 171 25.28 -11.82 10.89
N PRO A 172 25.07 -12.69 9.88
CA PRO A 172 25.87 -12.65 8.67
C PRO A 172 25.36 -11.56 7.72
N PRO A 173 26.24 -10.90 6.94
CA PRO A 173 25.84 -9.89 5.98
C PRO A 173 25.09 -10.54 4.80
N VAL A 174 24.05 -9.86 4.32
CA VAL A 174 23.25 -10.25 3.14
C VAL A 174 24.14 -10.11 1.90
N GLY A 175 24.68 -11.23 1.41
CA GLY A 175 25.38 -11.36 0.13
C GLY A 175 24.41 -11.79 -0.98
N GLY A 176 24.53 -11.14 -2.14
CA GLY A 176 23.55 -11.15 -3.22
C GLY A 176 23.19 -12.52 -3.82
N LEU A 177 21.92 -12.66 -4.16
CA LEU A 177 21.39 -13.72 -5.03
C LEU A 177 21.22 -13.15 -6.45
N GLN A 178 22.05 -13.60 -7.38
CA GLN A 178 21.83 -13.49 -8.82
C GLN A 178 20.78 -14.53 -9.26
N PRO A 179 19.71 -14.15 -9.98
CA PRO A 179 18.84 -15.13 -10.62
C PRO A 179 19.46 -15.64 -11.93
N THR A 180 19.62 -16.96 -12.02
CA THR A 180 20.03 -17.67 -13.23
C THR A 180 18.89 -17.70 -14.25
N ARG A 181 19.24 -17.36 -15.50
CA ARG A 181 18.41 -17.49 -16.70
C ARG A 181 18.14 -18.97 -17.00
N ARG A 182 16.89 -19.36 -17.27
CA ARG A 182 16.57 -20.62 -17.97
C ARG A 182 15.58 -20.34 -19.11
N ASP A 183 15.99 -20.75 -20.30
CA ASP A 183 15.29 -20.63 -21.58
C ASP A 183 14.25 -21.77 -21.79
N GLY A 184 13.15 -21.46 -22.51
CA GLY A 184 12.52 -22.38 -23.47
C GLY A 184 11.15 -23.01 -23.17
N PHE A 185 10.09 -22.47 -23.81
CA PHE A 185 8.94 -23.08 -24.54
C PHE A 185 8.29 -24.41 -24.03
N ALA A 186 6.97 -24.71 -24.08
CA ALA A 186 5.77 -24.16 -24.75
C ALA A 186 4.47 -24.85 -24.18
N PRO A 187 3.24 -24.51 -24.63
CA PRO A 187 1.98 -24.65 -23.88
C PRO A 187 1.03 -25.79 -24.35
N VAL A 188 0.10 -26.20 -23.48
CA VAL A 188 -1.18 -26.90 -23.76
C VAL A 188 -2.08 -26.62 -22.52
N GLY A 189 -3.37 -26.26 -22.53
CA GLY A 189 -4.45 -26.18 -23.51
C GLY A 189 -5.76 -26.56 -22.79
N GLY A 190 -6.68 -25.60 -22.63
CA GLY A 190 -8.15 -25.73 -22.50
C GLY A 190 -8.80 -26.60 -21.39
N PHE A 191 -9.73 -26.04 -20.62
CA PHE A 191 -11.19 -26.19 -20.74
C PHE A 191 -11.88 -25.53 -19.51
N GLY A 192 -12.98 -24.80 -19.75
CA GLY A 192 -13.70 -24.01 -18.75
C GLY A 192 -14.74 -24.80 -17.93
N PRO A 193 -15.94 -24.24 -17.70
CA PRO A 193 -16.29 -23.61 -16.42
C PRO A 193 -17.50 -24.29 -15.74
N GLU A 194 -17.64 -24.16 -14.41
CA GLU A 194 -18.91 -24.45 -13.74
C GLU A 194 -19.29 -23.43 -12.64
N ASN A 195 -20.59 -23.11 -12.68
CA ASN A 195 -21.33 -22.15 -11.88
C ASN A 195 -21.81 -22.75 -10.55
N ALA A 196 -21.96 -21.90 -9.53
CA ALA A 196 -23.10 -21.79 -8.59
C ALA A 196 -22.68 -20.84 -7.45
N GLY A 197 -23.42 -19.83 -6.98
CA GLY A 197 -24.86 -19.60 -6.96
C GLY A 197 -25.30 -19.38 -5.50
N GLY A 198 -25.82 -18.19 -5.17
CA GLY A 198 -26.83 -18.06 -4.10
C GLY A 198 -26.49 -17.31 -2.81
N SER A 199 -26.77 -15.99 -2.84
CA SER A 199 -27.59 -15.22 -1.87
C SER A 199 -27.28 -15.19 -0.36
N GLY A 200 -27.21 -13.96 0.19
CA GLY A 200 -27.50 -13.70 1.60
C GLY A 200 -27.16 -12.28 2.06
N ARG A 201 -28.11 -11.34 1.93
CA ARG A 201 -28.00 -9.97 2.46
C ARG A 201 -27.92 -9.97 3.99
N SER A 202 -26.94 -9.29 4.58
CA SER A 202 -27.16 -8.54 5.82
C SER A 202 -26.21 -7.34 5.91
N ARG A 203 -26.76 -6.24 6.43
CA ARG A 203 -26.16 -4.92 6.53
C ARG A 203 -25.35 -4.85 7.81
N LEU A 204 -24.08 -4.43 7.75
CA LEU A 204 -23.47 -3.54 8.74
C LEU A 204 -22.30 -2.81 8.08
N ARG A 205 -22.32 -1.48 8.17
CA ARG A 205 -21.32 -0.55 7.64
C ARG A 205 -20.18 -0.41 8.67
N VAL A 206 -18.95 -0.16 8.19
CA VAL A 206 -18.11 1.03 8.49
C VAL A 206 -16.62 0.74 8.19
N ALA A 207 -16.07 1.55 7.28
CA ALA A 207 -14.68 1.99 7.06
C ALA A 207 -13.56 0.95 6.88
N ALA A 208 -13.23 0.65 5.62
CA ALA A 208 -11.96 0.09 5.20
C ALA A 208 -11.51 0.82 3.94
N VAL A 209 -10.58 1.79 4.09
CA VAL A 209 -9.48 2.19 3.18
C VAL A 209 -8.86 3.50 3.73
N VAL A 210 -8.32 3.43 4.95
CA VAL A 210 -7.19 4.29 5.40
C VAL A 210 -6.08 3.40 6.02
N ALA A 211 -6.23 2.07 5.96
CA ALA A 211 -5.41 1.12 6.71
C ALA A 211 -4.11 0.65 6.02
N VAL A 212 -3.66 1.32 4.95
CA VAL A 212 -2.34 1.03 4.34
C VAL A 212 -1.34 2.19 4.54
N VAL A 213 -1.68 3.19 5.38
CA VAL A 213 -0.82 4.39 5.55
C VAL A 213 -0.57 4.81 7.00
N LEU A 214 -1.35 4.34 7.99
CA LEU A 214 -1.31 4.89 9.35
C LEU A 214 -0.93 3.89 10.46
N VAL A 215 0.12 3.10 10.28
CA VAL A 215 0.83 2.51 11.43
C VAL A 215 2.34 2.60 11.20
N LEU A 216 2.92 3.77 11.49
CA LEU A 216 4.30 3.98 11.98
C LEU A 216 4.47 5.49 12.26
N GLY A 217 3.82 6.00 13.31
CA GLY A 217 3.87 7.43 13.60
C GLY A 217 3.26 7.83 14.93
N GLY A 218 3.90 7.44 16.04
CA GLY A 218 3.77 8.17 17.31
C GLY A 218 3.33 7.34 18.52
N GLY A 219 4.29 7.05 19.41
CA GLY A 219 4.02 6.49 20.73
C GLY A 219 5.22 6.65 21.68
N ILE A 220 5.52 7.88 22.13
CA ILE A 220 6.21 8.07 23.41
C ILE A 220 5.30 8.92 24.29
N THR A 221 4.63 8.27 25.25
CA THR A 221 4.04 8.94 26.41
C THR A 221 4.85 8.62 27.65
N ALA A 222 5.24 9.67 28.35
CA ALA A 222 5.85 9.67 29.66
C ALA A 222 5.06 8.85 30.69
N ALA A 223 5.79 8.16 31.58
CA ALA A 223 5.27 7.77 32.89
C ALA A 223 6.33 8.07 33.96
N ALA A 224 5.86 8.75 35.00
CA ALA A 224 6.60 9.36 36.09
C ALA A 224 7.22 8.34 37.06
N VAL A 225 8.37 8.70 37.62
CA VAL A 225 8.83 8.20 38.93
C VAL A 225 9.32 9.38 39.76
N ALA A 226 8.78 9.47 40.97
CA ALA A 226 9.04 10.47 41.98
C ALA A 226 10.50 10.44 42.49
N GLY A 227 11.08 11.62 42.71
CA GLY A 227 12.40 11.74 43.35
C GLY A 227 12.90 13.19 43.44
N ARG A 228 12.57 13.85 44.56
CA ARG A 228 13.28 14.97 45.22
C ARG A 228 14.19 15.87 44.36
N SER A 229 13.76 17.11 44.13
CA SER A 229 14.64 18.22 43.71
C SER A 229 15.43 18.78 44.90
N PRO A 230 16.74 19.03 44.77
CA PRO A 230 17.41 20.12 45.46
C PRO A 230 17.41 21.40 44.62
N GLN A 231 17.33 22.51 45.34
CA GLN A 231 17.36 23.89 44.88
C GLN A 231 18.59 24.21 44.02
N LEU A 232 18.45 25.17 43.10
CA LEU A 232 19.38 26.28 42.95
C LEU A 232 18.70 27.48 42.30
N ALA A 233 18.97 28.63 42.90
CA ALA A 233 18.35 29.92 42.69
C ALA A 233 18.78 30.60 41.38
N GLY A 234 17.90 31.44 40.83
CA GLY A 234 18.21 32.28 39.67
C GLY A 234 17.10 33.27 39.38
N THR A 235 17.07 34.32 40.20
CA THR A 235 16.33 35.59 40.10
C THR A 235 15.80 36.01 38.72
N ALA A 236 14.49 36.24 38.63
CA ALA A 236 13.90 37.21 37.69
C ALA A 236 12.94 38.12 38.47
N MET A 237 13.21 39.42 38.44
CA MET A 237 12.49 40.46 39.18
C MET A 237 11.07 40.67 38.63
N ALA A 238 10.12 40.73 39.56
CA ALA A 238 8.78 41.23 39.33
C ALA A 238 8.77 42.77 39.26
N VAL A 239 7.94 43.32 38.36
CA VAL A 239 7.34 44.64 38.54
C VAL A 239 5.82 44.46 38.55
N ALA A 240 5.19 45.00 39.58
CA ALA A 240 3.79 44.83 39.97
C ALA A 240 2.84 45.77 39.17
N PRO A 241 1.51 45.67 39.38
CA PRO A 241 0.50 45.83 38.34
C PRO A 241 -0.10 47.24 38.20
N GLY A 242 -0.56 47.57 36.99
CA GLY A 242 -1.49 48.65 36.73
C GLY A 242 -2.90 48.11 36.53
N SER A 243 -3.80 48.48 37.43
CA SER A 243 -5.23 48.19 37.37
C SER A 243 -5.89 48.87 36.17
N ALA A 244 -6.62 48.11 35.35
CA ALA A 244 -7.67 48.65 34.50
C ALA A 244 -8.84 47.67 34.50
N SER A 245 -9.92 48.11 35.15
CA SER A 245 -11.24 47.50 35.16
C SER A 245 -11.83 47.51 33.75
N GLY A 246 -12.00 46.32 33.17
CA GLY A 246 -12.78 46.09 31.96
C GLY A 246 -13.40 44.70 32.03
N THR A 247 -14.72 44.65 32.14
CA THR A 247 -15.53 43.43 32.08
C THR A 247 -15.23 42.65 30.79
N PRO A 248 -15.02 41.31 30.83
CA PRO A 248 -14.85 40.53 29.62
C PRO A 248 -16.22 40.36 28.94
N SER A 249 -16.41 41.09 27.84
CA SER A 249 -17.47 40.81 26.87
C SER A 249 -17.15 39.50 26.18
N ALA A 250 -18.09 38.56 26.19
CA ALA A 250 -17.97 37.27 25.53
C ALA A 250 -17.66 37.47 24.04
N GLY A 251 -16.43 37.11 23.64
CA GLY A 251 -16.05 37.04 22.23
C GLY A 251 -16.99 36.09 21.50
N SER A 252 -17.64 36.61 20.46
CA SER A 252 -18.40 35.79 19.53
C SER A 252 -17.50 34.70 18.96
N PRO A 253 -17.98 33.45 18.80
CA PRO A 253 -17.17 32.39 18.22
C PRO A 253 -16.71 32.82 16.82
N VAL A 254 -15.40 32.67 16.55
CA VAL A 254 -14.83 32.79 15.22
C VAL A 254 -15.60 31.84 14.31
N ALA A 255 -16.44 32.40 13.43
CA ALA A 255 -17.16 31.62 12.45
C ALA A 255 -16.13 30.91 11.57
N LYS A 256 -16.19 29.57 11.52
CA LYS A 256 -15.51 28.79 10.48
C LYS A 256 -15.88 29.44 9.13
N PRO A 257 -14.92 29.75 8.24
CA PRO A 257 -15.23 30.34 6.94
C PRO A 257 -16.22 29.41 6.24
N LYS A 258 -17.42 29.94 6.00
CA LYS A 258 -18.49 29.21 5.33
C LYS A 258 -18.08 29.13 3.86
N LEU A 259 -17.63 27.95 3.44
CA LEU A 259 -17.29 27.66 2.05
C LEU A 259 -18.48 28.11 1.18
N ALA A 260 -18.22 28.89 0.14
CA ALA A 260 -19.24 29.25 -0.83
C ALA A 260 -19.67 27.94 -1.51
N VAL A 261 -20.85 27.43 -1.16
CA VAL A 261 -21.43 26.26 -1.81
C VAL A 261 -21.86 26.73 -3.19
N LEU A 262 -21.06 26.36 -4.20
CA LEU A 262 -21.51 26.47 -5.58
C LEU A 262 -22.84 25.71 -5.71
N PRO A 263 -23.82 26.25 -6.46
CA PRO A 263 -25.08 25.57 -6.62
C PRO A 263 -24.82 24.12 -7.08
N PRO A 264 -25.46 23.12 -6.44
CA PRO A 264 -25.27 21.73 -6.83
C PRO A 264 -25.60 21.59 -8.30
N LEU A 265 -24.75 20.86 -9.04
CA LEU A 265 -25.06 20.57 -10.44
C LEU A 265 -26.43 19.88 -10.52
N PRO A 266 -27.21 20.12 -11.59
CA PRO A 266 -28.47 19.45 -11.79
C PRO A 266 -28.30 17.93 -11.67
N ALA A 267 -29.17 17.25 -10.91
CA ALA A 267 -29.20 15.80 -10.87
C ALA A 267 -29.25 15.24 -12.31
N GLY A 268 -28.19 14.51 -12.70
CA GLY A 268 -28.01 13.98 -14.08
C GLY A 268 -26.68 14.34 -14.76
N THR A 269 -25.85 15.23 -14.20
CA THR A 269 -24.51 15.59 -14.76
C THR A 269 -23.37 14.65 -14.38
N VAL A 270 -23.62 13.68 -13.49
CA VAL A 270 -22.66 12.64 -13.14
C VAL A 270 -23.17 11.30 -13.65
N SER A 271 -22.41 10.67 -14.53
CA SER A 271 -22.69 9.32 -15.03
C SER A 271 -21.70 8.33 -14.42
N SER A 272 -22.13 7.08 -14.23
CA SER A 272 -21.27 5.99 -13.77
C SER A 272 -21.06 4.99 -14.90
N VAL A 273 -19.81 4.61 -15.12
CA VAL A 273 -19.41 3.62 -16.11
C VAL A 273 -18.83 2.42 -15.36
N PRO A 274 -19.43 1.22 -15.47
CA PRO A 274 -18.84 0.02 -14.89
C PRO A 274 -17.46 -0.26 -15.49
N VAL A 275 -16.47 -0.46 -14.62
CA VAL A 275 -15.10 -0.88 -14.97
C VAL A 275 -14.80 -2.22 -14.32
N GLY A 276 -13.53 -2.55 -14.06
CA GLY A 276 -13.13 -3.80 -13.43
C GLY A 276 -13.09 -3.72 -11.90
N GLN A 277 -12.43 -4.70 -11.29
CA GLN A 277 -12.33 -4.82 -9.83
C GLN A 277 -11.23 -3.90 -9.27
N ALA A 278 -11.56 -3.22 -8.17
CA ALA A 278 -10.66 -2.30 -7.46
C ALA A 278 -9.85 -1.36 -8.39
N PRO A 279 -10.53 -0.51 -9.19
CA PRO A 279 -9.84 0.47 -10.03
C PRO A 279 -9.01 1.45 -9.20
N PHE A 280 -7.80 1.73 -9.67
CA PHE A 280 -6.80 2.53 -8.97
C PHE A 280 -6.35 3.75 -9.78
N GLY A 281 -5.47 3.55 -10.77
CA GLY A 281 -4.98 4.62 -11.63
C GLY A 281 -5.87 4.85 -12.83
N LEU A 282 -5.94 6.09 -13.31
CA LEU A 282 -6.61 6.42 -14.57
C LEU A 282 -5.86 7.48 -15.37
N ALA A 283 -6.01 7.47 -16.68
CA ALA A 283 -5.51 8.52 -17.57
C ALA A 283 -6.48 8.78 -18.72
N VAL A 284 -6.59 10.05 -19.13
CA VAL A 284 -7.36 10.47 -20.30
C VAL A 284 -6.41 10.59 -21.48
N ALA A 285 -6.79 10.07 -22.64
CA ALA A 285 -6.02 10.20 -23.87
C ALA A 285 -5.86 11.69 -24.24
N PRO A 286 -4.73 12.11 -24.85
CA PRO A 286 -4.50 13.52 -25.21
C PRO A 286 -5.56 14.12 -26.14
N ASP A 287 -6.22 13.30 -26.96
CA ASP A 287 -7.33 13.71 -27.83
C ASP A 287 -8.68 13.82 -27.11
N GLY A 288 -8.74 13.43 -25.82
CA GLY A 288 -9.94 13.44 -24.98
C GLY A 288 -10.98 12.39 -25.34
N ARG A 289 -10.70 11.44 -26.23
CA ARG A 289 -11.69 10.47 -26.75
C ARG A 289 -11.77 9.19 -25.94
N ARG A 290 -10.71 8.84 -25.22
CA ARG A 290 -10.61 7.61 -24.42
C ARG A 290 -10.15 7.91 -23.00
N VAL A 291 -10.65 7.11 -22.06
CA VAL A 291 -10.13 7.04 -20.69
C VAL A 291 -9.71 5.61 -20.41
N TYR A 292 -8.50 5.44 -19.89
CA TYR A 292 -7.95 4.15 -19.50
C TYR A 292 -7.94 4.08 -17.99
N VAL A 293 -8.48 3.00 -17.43
CA VAL A 293 -8.58 2.77 -16.00
C VAL A 293 -7.86 1.46 -15.67
N ALA A 294 -6.86 1.51 -14.80
CA ALA A 294 -6.20 0.33 -14.26
C ALA A 294 -7.09 -0.29 -13.18
N ASP A 295 -7.67 -1.43 -13.51
CA ASP A 295 -8.48 -2.24 -12.60
C ASP A 295 -7.53 -3.17 -11.82
N GLU A 296 -6.88 -2.61 -10.79
CA GLU A 296 -5.77 -3.24 -10.08
C GLU A 296 -6.15 -4.63 -9.56
N GLY A 297 -7.25 -4.75 -8.84
CA GLY A 297 -7.73 -6.02 -8.28
C GLY A 297 -8.22 -7.02 -9.33
N GLY A 298 -8.54 -6.54 -10.53
CA GLY A 298 -8.97 -7.38 -11.65
C GLY A 298 -7.85 -7.83 -12.57
N GLY A 299 -6.64 -7.24 -12.47
CA GLY A 299 -5.56 -7.51 -13.41
C GLY A 299 -5.88 -7.05 -14.84
N THR A 300 -6.72 -6.04 -15.01
CA THR A 300 -7.16 -5.55 -16.32
C THR A 300 -7.05 -4.04 -16.46
N VAL A 301 -7.06 -3.54 -17.69
CA VAL A 301 -7.30 -2.13 -18.00
C VAL A 301 -8.62 -1.99 -18.73
N SER A 302 -9.55 -1.21 -18.16
CA SER A 302 -10.80 -0.83 -18.81
C SER A 302 -10.59 0.39 -19.70
N VAL A 303 -11.05 0.32 -20.95
CA VAL A 303 -11.04 1.43 -21.90
C VAL A 303 -12.45 1.98 -22.04
N VAL A 304 -12.63 3.25 -21.75
CA VAL A 304 -13.92 3.95 -21.78
C VAL A 304 -13.94 4.97 -22.91
N ASP A 305 -15.00 4.94 -23.72
CA ASP A 305 -15.31 6.01 -24.67
C ASP A 305 -15.80 7.24 -23.89
N ALA A 306 -15.08 8.35 -24.06
CA ALA A 306 -15.39 9.56 -23.35
C ALA A 306 -16.73 10.16 -23.84
N ALA A 307 -17.07 10.08 -25.12
CA ALA A 307 -18.28 10.69 -25.67
C ALA A 307 -19.55 9.95 -25.26
N THR A 308 -19.51 8.61 -25.23
CA THR A 308 -20.67 7.78 -24.92
C THR A 308 -20.72 7.32 -23.46
N SER A 309 -19.68 7.60 -22.66
CA SER A 309 -19.53 7.08 -21.28
C SER A 309 -19.74 5.57 -21.22
N ALA A 310 -19.13 4.83 -22.14
CA ALA A 310 -19.27 3.37 -22.22
C ALA A 310 -17.91 2.69 -22.22
N ARG A 311 -17.78 1.58 -21.49
CA ARG A 311 -16.60 0.71 -21.59
C ARG A 311 -16.62 0.00 -22.94
N VAL A 312 -15.60 0.26 -23.76
CA VAL A 312 -15.46 -0.27 -25.12
C VAL A 312 -14.45 -1.39 -25.23
N ALA A 313 -13.53 -1.52 -24.29
CA ALA A 313 -12.61 -2.66 -24.22
C ALA A 313 -12.19 -2.96 -22.77
N THR A 314 -11.71 -4.18 -22.57
CA THR A 314 -11.05 -4.63 -21.35
C THR A 314 -9.80 -5.40 -21.78
N ILE A 315 -8.64 -4.95 -21.31
CA ILE A 315 -7.34 -5.47 -21.72
C ILE A 315 -6.74 -6.25 -20.54
N PRO A 316 -6.52 -7.57 -20.65
CA PRO A 316 -5.88 -8.35 -19.58
C PRO A 316 -4.39 -7.99 -19.47
N MET A 317 -3.91 -7.77 -18.26
CA MET A 317 -2.53 -7.35 -17.97
C MET A 317 -1.70 -8.49 -17.37
N SER A 318 -0.38 -8.33 -17.36
CA SER A 318 0.54 -9.27 -16.70
C SER A 318 0.66 -8.96 -15.21
N GLY A 319 -0.43 -9.16 -14.47
CA GLY A 319 -0.56 -8.84 -13.05
C GLY A 319 -1.39 -7.59 -12.78
N ASN A 320 -1.35 -7.10 -11.55
CA ASN A 320 -2.17 -5.97 -11.08
C ASN A 320 -1.65 -4.62 -11.64
N PRO A 321 -2.37 -3.99 -12.57
CA PRO A 321 -1.97 -2.69 -13.10
C PRO A 321 -2.21 -1.57 -12.09
N SER A 322 -1.36 -0.55 -12.10
CA SER A 322 -1.44 0.58 -11.16
C SER A 322 -1.38 1.91 -11.91
N GLY A 323 -0.18 2.46 -12.14
CA GLY A 323 0.05 3.70 -12.88
C GLY A 323 -0.32 3.59 -14.36
N VAL A 324 -0.99 4.62 -14.89
CA VAL A 324 -1.41 4.72 -16.30
C VAL A 324 -0.92 6.05 -16.84
N ALA A 325 -0.20 6.06 -17.96
CA ALA A 325 0.20 7.31 -18.61
C ALA A 325 0.22 7.19 -20.13
N PHE A 326 -0.31 8.21 -20.82
CA PHE A 326 -0.20 8.33 -22.26
C PHE A 326 1.09 9.02 -22.67
N THR A 327 1.66 8.58 -23.78
CA THR A 327 2.58 9.42 -24.55
C THR A 327 1.84 10.70 -25.00
N PRO A 328 2.49 11.88 -25.04
CA PRO A 328 1.83 13.13 -25.42
C PRO A 328 1.24 13.12 -26.84
N SER A 329 1.83 12.34 -27.75
CA SER A 329 1.32 12.08 -29.10
C SER A 329 0.06 11.22 -29.12
N GLY A 330 -0.24 10.47 -28.05
CA GLY A 330 -1.37 9.55 -27.95
C GLY A 330 -1.19 8.25 -28.72
N ASP A 331 0.00 7.94 -29.23
CA ASP A 331 0.30 6.75 -30.03
C ASP A 331 0.65 5.51 -29.19
N ALA A 332 0.87 5.69 -27.88
CA ALA A 332 1.06 4.64 -26.90
C ALA A 332 0.51 5.05 -25.51
N VAL A 333 -0.01 4.06 -24.77
CA VAL A 333 -0.28 4.16 -23.34
C VAL A 333 0.57 3.14 -22.60
N TRP A 334 1.15 3.56 -21.48
CA TRP A 334 2.04 2.75 -20.66
C TRP A 334 1.39 2.48 -19.30
N ILE A 335 1.43 1.22 -18.90
CA ILE A 335 0.82 0.72 -17.68
C ILE A 335 1.92 0.17 -16.78
N ALA A 336 2.01 0.65 -15.55
CA ALA A 336 2.83 0.06 -14.51
C ALA A 336 2.20 -1.25 -14.02
N VAL A 337 3.00 -2.30 -13.95
CA VAL A 337 2.62 -3.64 -13.50
C VAL A 337 3.69 -4.19 -12.53
N PRO A 338 3.43 -5.27 -11.77
CA PRO A 338 4.32 -5.70 -10.67
C PRO A 338 5.78 -6.01 -11.04
N GLN A 339 6.08 -6.23 -12.32
CA GLN A 339 7.44 -6.57 -12.79
C GLN A 339 7.86 -5.74 -14.02
N GLY A 340 7.26 -4.57 -14.25
CA GLY A 340 7.63 -3.74 -15.39
C GLY A 340 6.60 -2.75 -15.86
N LEU A 341 6.76 -2.35 -17.12
CA LEU A 341 5.85 -1.47 -17.83
C LEU A 341 5.31 -2.18 -19.07
N GLN A 342 4.00 -2.14 -19.30
CA GLN A 342 3.39 -2.66 -20.52
C GLN A 342 2.98 -1.52 -21.45
N GLU A 343 3.43 -1.59 -22.71
CA GLU A 343 3.01 -0.67 -23.76
C GLU A 343 1.75 -1.22 -24.43
N ILE A 344 0.71 -0.41 -24.51
CA ILE A 344 -0.53 -0.71 -25.22
C ILE A 344 -0.67 0.23 -26.41
N ASP A 345 -1.09 -0.33 -27.53
CA ASP A 345 -1.57 0.41 -28.69
C ASP A 345 -2.98 0.96 -28.44
N PRO A 346 -3.17 2.29 -28.38
CA PRO A 346 -4.50 2.85 -28.11
C PRO A 346 -5.51 2.64 -29.24
N ALA A 347 -5.04 2.44 -30.49
CA ALA A 347 -5.91 2.26 -31.65
C ALA A 347 -6.52 0.85 -31.70
N THR A 348 -5.77 -0.16 -31.27
CA THR A 348 -6.19 -1.57 -31.30
C THR A 348 -6.52 -2.14 -29.93
N ALA A 349 -6.20 -1.42 -28.84
CA ALA A 349 -6.33 -1.89 -27.46
C ALA A 349 -5.56 -3.20 -27.18
N THR A 350 -4.38 -3.34 -27.80
CA THR A 350 -3.53 -4.54 -27.64
C THR A 350 -2.17 -4.19 -27.04
N ILE A 351 -1.65 -5.08 -26.20
CA ILE A 351 -0.29 -4.98 -25.66
C ILE A 351 0.71 -5.17 -26.79
N ARG A 352 1.59 -4.19 -27.00
CA ARG A 352 2.69 -4.26 -27.98
C ARG A 352 3.90 -4.97 -27.40
N ARG A 353 4.24 -4.69 -26.15
CA ARG A 353 5.39 -5.29 -25.43
C ARG A 353 5.35 -5.02 -23.94
N THR A 354 6.23 -5.71 -23.23
CA THR A 354 6.54 -5.48 -21.82
C THR A 354 8.02 -5.10 -21.67
N VAL A 355 8.29 -4.03 -20.94
CA VAL A 355 9.63 -3.64 -20.48
C VAL A 355 9.80 -4.16 -19.06
N PRO A 356 10.62 -5.20 -18.83
CA PRO A 356 10.79 -5.77 -17.49
C PRO A 356 11.56 -4.82 -16.59
N LEU A 357 11.11 -4.71 -15.34
CA LEU A 357 11.81 -4.01 -14.26
C LEU A 357 12.04 -5.00 -13.11
N GLN A 358 13.03 -4.71 -12.29
CA GLN A 358 13.51 -5.60 -11.22
C GLN A 358 12.61 -5.62 -9.97
N ALA A 359 11.65 -4.70 -9.89
CA ALA A 359 10.72 -4.53 -8.79
C ALA A 359 9.40 -3.92 -9.28
N ARG A 360 8.44 -3.80 -8.36
CA ARG A 360 7.07 -3.34 -8.64
C ARG A 360 7.05 -1.88 -9.04
N ALA A 361 6.72 -1.64 -10.31
CA ALA A 361 6.35 -0.32 -10.80
C ALA A 361 4.96 0.06 -10.26
N TYR A 362 4.84 1.26 -9.72
CA TYR A 362 3.61 1.69 -9.05
C TYR A 362 2.95 2.93 -9.69
N SER A 363 3.75 3.95 -9.99
CA SER A 363 3.29 5.21 -10.59
C SER A 363 3.91 5.40 -11.97
N MET A 364 3.32 6.24 -12.82
CA MET A 364 3.85 6.48 -14.16
C MET A 364 3.78 7.96 -14.54
N ALA A 365 4.91 8.54 -14.93
CA ALA A 365 5.00 9.85 -15.57
C ALA A 365 5.75 9.74 -16.89
N ILE A 366 5.41 10.54 -17.89
CA ILE A 366 6.03 10.51 -19.22
C ILE A 366 6.49 11.91 -19.61
N SER A 367 7.71 11.99 -20.14
CA SER A 367 8.30 13.23 -20.69
C SER A 367 7.47 13.82 -21.83
N ALA A 368 7.51 15.15 -21.99
CA ALA A 368 6.78 15.87 -23.04
C ALA A 368 7.10 15.39 -24.48
N GLY A 369 8.30 14.83 -24.70
CA GLY A 369 8.68 14.22 -25.98
C GLY A 369 8.25 12.76 -26.15
N GLY A 370 7.59 12.16 -25.16
CA GLY A 370 7.14 10.76 -25.16
C GLY A 370 8.26 9.71 -25.09
N ARG A 371 9.52 10.13 -25.02
CA ARG A 371 10.67 9.23 -25.10
C ARG A 371 10.99 8.55 -23.77
N PHE A 372 10.94 9.30 -22.67
CA PHE A 372 11.31 8.80 -21.35
C PHE A 372 10.07 8.69 -20.46
N GLY A 373 10.00 7.59 -19.72
CA GLY A 373 9.01 7.33 -18.68
C GLY A 373 9.68 7.16 -17.32
N TYR A 374 8.95 7.53 -16.27
CA TYR A 374 9.42 7.52 -14.90
C TYR A 374 8.44 6.74 -14.04
N THR A 375 8.96 5.82 -13.23
CA THR A 375 8.16 5.05 -12.27
C THR A 375 8.92 4.92 -10.97
N ALA A 376 8.21 5.08 -9.85
CA ALA A 376 8.70 4.60 -8.56
C ALA A 376 8.67 3.07 -8.55
N LEU A 377 9.73 2.48 -8.00
CA LEU A 377 9.85 1.05 -7.74
C LEU A 377 9.70 0.79 -6.25
N GLU A 378 8.54 0.28 -5.88
CA GLU A 378 8.21 -0.10 -4.50
C GLU A 378 9.22 -1.15 -4.01
N ARG A 379 9.71 -1.02 -2.77
CA ARG A 379 10.66 -1.93 -2.08
C ARG A 379 12.14 -1.84 -2.50
N ASP A 380 12.45 -1.21 -3.63
CA ASP A 380 13.82 -1.01 -4.08
C ASP A 380 14.41 0.35 -3.67
N GLY A 381 13.58 1.30 -3.24
CA GLY A 381 14.04 2.64 -2.87
C GLY A 381 14.54 3.45 -4.08
N LEU A 382 13.94 3.22 -5.25
CA LEU A 382 14.36 3.82 -6.51
C LEU A 382 13.19 4.41 -7.28
N VAL A 383 13.44 5.52 -7.95
CA VAL A 383 12.72 5.91 -9.17
C VAL A 383 13.60 5.54 -10.36
N VAL A 384 13.02 5.04 -11.44
CA VAL A 384 13.77 4.71 -12.66
C VAL A 384 13.30 5.55 -13.84
N GLU A 385 14.25 5.99 -14.66
CA GLU A 385 13.99 6.50 -16.01
C GLU A 385 14.13 5.34 -17.00
N VAL A 386 13.12 5.16 -17.83
CA VAL A 386 13.08 4.18 -18.90
C VAL A 386 13.03 4.93 -20.23
N ASP A 387 13.97 4.67 -21.14
CA ASP A 387 13.79 5.04 -22.55
C ASP A 387 12.68 4.14 -23.10
N LEU A 388 11.48 4.68 -23.19
CA LEU A 388 10.28 3.96 -23.58
C LEU A 388 10.44 3.40 -24.98
N ARG A 389 11.14 4.07 -25.90
CA ARG A 389 11.38 3.55 -27.25
C ARG A 389 12.31 2.34 -27.21
N ALA A 390 13.46 2.47 -26.55
CA ALA A 390 14.44 1.40 -26.48
C ALA A 390 14.04 0.25 -25.52
N GLY A 391 13.14 0.51 -24.57
CA GLY A 391 12.72 -0.44 -23.55
C GLY A 391 13.81 -0.76 -22.54
N VAL A 392 14.65 0.22 -22.19
CA VAL A 392 15.78 0.05 -21.27
C VAL A 392 15.78 1.12 -20.20
N VAL A 393 16.17 0.74 -18.98
CA VAL A 393 16.42 1.69 -17.89
C VAL A 393 17.67 2.49 -18.23
N THR A 394 17.55 3.81 -18.32
CA THR A 394 18.65 4.73 -18.60
C THR A 394 19.23 5.36 -17.34
N ARG A 395 18.39 5.56 -16.30
CA ARG A 395 18.80 6.15 -15.02
C ARG A 395 18.06 5.56 -13.84
N ARG A 396 18.68 5.65 -12.67
CA ARG A 396 18.13 5.26 -11.37
C ARG A 396 18.35 6.41 -10.39
N TYR A 397 17.29 6.83 -9.72
CA TYR A 397 17.31 7.90 -8.74
C TYR A 397 16.99 7.30 -7.37
N PRO A 398 17.97 7.23 -6.44
CA PRO A 398 17.71 6.75 -5.09
C PRO A 398 16.77 7.69 -4.35
N VAL A 399 15.67 7.13 -3.85
CA VAL A 399 14.67 7.83 -3.04
C VAL A 399 14.15 6.85 -2.00
N THR A 400 14.22 7.19 -0.73
CA THR A 400 13.67 6.37 0.35
C THR A 400 12.15 6.25 0.16
N SER A 401 11.62 5.02 0.29
CA SER A 401 10.18 4.71 0.23
C SER A 401 9.40 5.50 -0.84
N PRO A 402 9.77 5.38 -2.13
CA PRO A 402 9.21 6.23 -3.17
C PRO A 402 7.77 5.79 -3.48
N GLY A 403 6.83 6.73 -3.42
CA GLY A 403 5.43 6.51 -3.78
C GLY A 403 5.14 6.90 -5.23
N PHE A 404 4.84 8.18 -5.44
CA PHE A 404 4.46 8.72 -6.74
C PHE A 404 5.54 9.64 -7.29
N VAL A 405 5.74 9.56 -8.61
CA VAL A 405 6.61 10.46 -9.35
C VAL A 405 5.80 11.36 -10.28
N ALA A 406 6.15 12.64 -10.30
CA ALA A 406 5.69 13.62 -11.27
C ALA A 406 6.90 14.27 -11.95
N LEU A 407 6.72 14.66 -13.21
CA LEU A 407 7.73 15.40 -13.98
C LEU A 407 7.24 16.84 -14.17
N SER A 408 8.14 17.82 -14.00
CA SER A 408 7.84 19.22 -14.27
C SER A 408 7.44 19.44 -15.74
N PRO A 409 6.61 20.45 -16.05
CA PRO A 409 6.17 20.71 -17.43
C PRO A 409 7.30 20.98 -18.44
N ASP A 410 8.39 21.62 -18.00
CA ASP A 410 9.62 21.81 -18.78
C ASP A 410 10.50 20.54 -18.86
N GLY A 411 10.15 19.52 -18.08
CA GLY A 411 10.82 18.23 -18.01
C GLY A 411 12.12 18.24 -17.22
N THR A 412 12.53 19.34 -16.57
CA THR A 412 13.85 19.39 -15.93
C THR A 412 13.90 18.74 -14.56
N THR A 413 12.77 18.63 -13.86
CA THR A 413 12.73 18.24 -12.45
C THR A 413 11.73 17.10 -12.22
N LEU A 414 12.17 16.07 -11.51
CA LEU A 414 11.30 15.03 -10.97
C LEU A 414 10.90 15.40 -9.54
N ALA A 415 9.61 15.30 -9.24
CA ALA A 415 9.07 15.39 -7.89
C ALA A 415 8.61 14.00 -7.45
N VAL A 416 9.15 13.51 -6.34
CA VAL A 416 8.89 12.15 -5.84
C VAL A 416 8.44 12.24 -4.39
N THR A 417 7.29 11.66 -4.07
CA THR A 417 6.88 11.53 -2.66
C THR A 417 7.64 10.41 -1.99
N SER A 418 8.24 10.68 -0.83
CA SER A 418 8.75 9.69 0.12
C SER A 418 7.67 9.46 1.17
N PHE A 419 7.15 8.23 1.20
CA PHE A 419 5.98 7.89 1.99
C PHE A 419 6.28 7.89 3.49
N ASP A 420 7.30 7.13 3.89
CA ASP A 420 7.65 6.93 5.29
C ASP A 420 8.31 8.17 5.92
N ASP A 421 9.01 8.98 5.10
CA ASP A 421 9.71 10.16 5.61
C ASP A 421 8.87 11.44 5.58
N SER A 422 7.64 11.39 5.05
CA SER A 422 6.76 12.57 4.89
C SER A 422 7.46 13.72 4.15
N ASN A 423 8.14 13.40 3.05
CA ASN A 423 8.93 14.38 2.28
C ASN A 423 8.54 14.37 0.79
N LEU A 424 8.71 15.52 0.16
CA LEU A 424 8.81 15.63 -1.29
C LEU A 424 10.28 15.76 -1.69
N VAL A 425 10.75 14.82 -2.51
CA VAL A 425 12.11 14.79 -3.03
C VAL A 425 12.10 15.36 -4.44
N LEU A 426 12.83 16.45 -4.66
CA LEU A 426 13.01 17.08 -5.97
C LEU A 426 14.38 16.69 -6.52
N LEU A 427 14.42 16.17 -7.75
CA LEU A 427 15.63 15.69 -8.41
C LEU A 427 15.79 16.35 -9.77
N ASP A 428 17.00 16.75 -10.13
CA ASP A 428 17.33 17.18 -11.48
C ASP A 428 17.31 15.95 -12.39
N ARG A 429 16.53 16.01 -13.48
CA ARG A 429 16.41 14.88 -14.42
C ARG A 429 17.73 14.59 -15.13
N ALA A 430 18.45 15.64 -15.54
CA ALA A 430 19.57 15.60 -16.47
C ALA A 430 20.82 14.96 -15.85
N ASP A 431 21.03 15.06 -14.54
CA ASP A 431 22.16 14.42 -13.84
C ASP A 431 21.72 13.54 -12.66
N GLY A 432 20.48 13.65 -12.19
CA GLY A 432 19.95 12.89 -11.06
C GLY A 432 20.32 13.42 -9.70
N HIS A 433 20.88 14.64 -9.60
CA HIS A 433 21.20 15.23 -8.32
C HIS A 433 19.94 15.60 -7.53
N LEU A 434 20.05 15.53 -6.21
CA LEU A 434 19.03 16.06 -5.30
C LEU A 434 19.02 17.59 -5.40
N VAL A 435 17.89 18.14 -5.87
CA VAL A 435 17.64 19.58 -5.92
C VAL A 435 17.20 20.07 -4.53
N ALA A 436 16.24 19.38 -3.93
CA ALA A 436 15.75 19.68 -2.59
C ALA A 436 15.00 18.50 -1.98
N THR A 437 14.96 18.47 -0.64
CA THR A 437 14.00 17.68 0.13
C THR A 437 13.09 18.67 0.85
N VAL A 438 11.80 18.63 0.56
CA VAL A 438 10.80 19.52 1.15
C VAL A 438 10.00 18.72 2.18
N PRO A 439 10.12 19.07 3.48
CA PRO A 439 9.31 18.46 4.52
C PRO A 439 7.82 18.80 4.33
N LEU A 440 6.98 17.79 4.43
CA LEU A 440 5.53 17.91 4.29
C LEU A 440 4.83 17.75 5.64
N GLY A 441 3.55 18.12 5.66
CA GLY A 441 2.71 18.04 6.84
C GLY A 441 2.46 16.61 7.32
N GLY A 442 2.30 15.66 6.40
CA GLY A 442 1.86 14.28 6.67
C GLY A 442 2.30 13.29 5.60
N ALA A 443 1.58 12.15 5.51
CA ALA A 443 1.92 11.03 4.65
C ALA A 443 1.72 11.40 3.17
N ALA A 444 2.82 11.76 2.53
CA ALA A 444 2.85 12.28 1.18
C ALA A 444 2.42 11.22 0.15
N PHE A 445 1.32 11.46 -0.56
CA PHE A 445 0.78 10.50 -1.53
C PHE A 445 1.15 10.90 -2.96
N SER A 446 0.38 11.79 -3.59
CA SER A 446 0.56 12.12 -5.01
C SER A 446 1.02 13.58 -5.20
N PRO A 447 2.22 13.82 -5.77
CA PRO A 447 2.65 15.14 -6.18
C PRO A 447 2.10 15.48 -7.57
N THR A 448 1.55 16.68 -7.76
CA THR A 448 1.05 17.16 -9.05
C THR A 448 1.54 18.58 -9.32
N TYR A 449 2.27 18.77 -10.42
CA TYR A 449 2.69 20.11 -10.86
C TYR A 449 1.50 20.90 -11.40
N SER A 450 1.46 22.20 -11.09
CA SER A 450 0.63 23.14 -11.83
C SER A 450 1.09 23.21 -13.30
N PRO A 451 0.20 23.52 -14.25
CA PRO A 451 0.56 23.57 -15.67
C PRO A 451 1.69 24.55 -16.02
N ASP A 452 1.83 25.63 -15.24
CA ASP A 452 2.91 26.62 -15.38
C ASP A 452 4.23 26.19 -14.68
N GLY A 453 4.22 25.05 -13.99
CA GLY A 453 5.38 24.49 -13.28
C GLY A 453 5.78 25.25 -12.01
N ARG A 454 5.02 26.25 -11.57
CA ARG A 454 5.40 27.10 -10.43
C ARG A 454 5.04 26.52 -9.08
N GLN A 455 4.00 25.68 -9.02
CA GLN A 455 3.50 25.07 -7.80
C GLN A 455 3.42 23.56 -7.92
N LEU A 456 3.55 22.89 -6.79
CA LEU A 456 3.29 21.47 -6.60
C LEU A 456 2.20 21.32 -5.54
N TYR A 457 1.16 20.56 -5.87
CA TYR A 457 0.14 20.16 -4.91
C TYR A 457 0.44 18.72 -4.52
N VAL A 458 0.66 18.48 -3.23
CA VAL A 458 0.94 17.14 -2.72
C VAL A 458 -0.21 16.71 -1.82
N ALA A 459 -1.03 15.79 -2.31
CA ALA A 459 -2.11 15.23 -1.50
C ALA A 459 -1.56 14.34 -0.38
N GLU A 460 -2.13 14.46 0.82
CA GLU A 460 -1.75 13.67 1.99
C GLU A 460 -2.76 12.53 2.21
N ALA A 461 -2.28 11.32 2.44
CA ALA A 461 -3.12 10.15 2.59
C ALA A 461 -3.69 9.99 4.02
N ASP A 462 -3.03 10.55 5.03
CA ASP A 462 -3.44 10.47 6.43
C ASP A 462 -4.20 11.71 6.92
N ARG A 463 -4.19 12.80 6.13
CA ARG A 463 -4.82 14.07 6.48
C ARG A 463 -5.75 14.56 5.39
N PRO A 464 -6.83 15.26 5.76
CA PRO A 464 -7.73 15.89 4.80
C PRO A 464 -7.10 17.17 4.23
N GLN A 465 -5.94 17.07 3.60
CA GLN A 465 -5.13 18.21 3.17
C GLN A 465 -4.31 17.88 1.92
N ALA A 466 -4.00 18.91 1.15
CA ALA A 466 -2.88 18.91 0.22
C ALA A 466 -1.94 20.09 0.53
N ASP A 467 -0.65 19.81 0.62
CA ASP A 467 0.38 20.83 0.78
C ASP A 467 0.66 21.55 -0.55
N LEU A 468 0.86 22.87 -0.46
CA LEU A 468 1.19 23.75 -1.58
C LEU A 468 2.67 24.08 -1.53
N VAL A 469 3.45 23.46 -2.40
CA VAL A 469 4.90 23.66 -2.49
C VAL A 469 5.21 24.64 -3.60
N ASP A 470 5.92 25.71 -3.28
CA ASP A 470 6.51 26.60 -4.30
C ASP A 470 7.77 25.96 -4.85
N VAL A 471 7.80 25.83 -6.18
CA VAL A 471 8.88 25.13 -6.89
C VAL A 471 10.17 25.94 -6.91
N ALA A 472 10.12 27.27 -6.81
CA ALA A 472 11.32 28.11 -6.85
C ALA A 472 12.01 28.20 -5.47
N SER A 473 11.23 28.26 -4.39
CA SER A 473 11.76 28.34 -3.02
C SER A 473 11.92 26.98 -2.35
N HIS A 474 11.41 25.90 -2.96
CA HIS A 474 11.43 24.54 -2.42
C HIS A 474 10.84 24.46 -1.01
N SER A 475 9.70 25.11 -0.80
CA SER A 475 9.08 25.20 0.52
C SER A 475 7.57 25.12 0.44
N VAL A 476 6.95 24.52 1.46
CA VAL A 476 5.51 24.61 1.67
C VAL A 476 5.14 26.07 1.94
N THR A 477 4.28 26.64 1.10
CA THR A 477 3.78 28.02 1.19
C THR A 477 2.37 28.10 1.76
N GLY A 478 1.69 26.97 1.84
CA GLY A 478 0.36 26.85 2.40
C GLY A 478 -0.21 25.47 2.16
N SER A 479 -1.52 25.35 2.35
CA SER A 479 -2.22 24.09 2.22
C SER A 479 -3.68 24.31 1.83
N VAL A 480 -4.25 23.35 1.12
CA VAL A 480 -5.70 23.27 0.88
C VAL A 480 -6.27 22.19 1.79
N THR A 481 -7.23 22.55 2.64
CA THR A 481 -7.94 21.61 3.50
C THR A 481 -9.21 21.10 2.82
N PHE A 482 -9.48 19.82 2.99
CA PHE A 482 -10.65 19.10 2.51
C PHE A 482 -11.51 18.62 3.68
N ASP A 483 -12.71 18.11 3.41
CA ASP A 483 -13.54 17.47 4.45
C ASP A 483 -13.02 16.06 4.83
N LYS A 484 -12.34 15.40 3.88
CA LYS A 484 -11.78 14.06 3.98
C LYS A 484 -10.45 13.98 3.21
N PRO A 485 -9.55 13.04 3.54
CA PRO A 485 -8.34 12.78 2.76
C PRO A 485 -8.65 12.68 1.27
N ALA A 486 -7.84 13.37 0.46
CA ALA A 486 -7.91 13.35 -0.98
C ALA A 486 -6.76 12.51 -1.54
N VAL A 487 -6.99 11.87 -2.68
CA VAL A 487 -5.97 11.00 -3.30
C VAL A 487 -5.00 11.78 -4.16
N ASN A 488 -5.50 12.63 -5.06
CA ASN A 488 -4.68 13.49 -5.89
C ASN A 488 -5.44 14.75 -6.31
N VAL A 489 -4.70 15.68 -6.91
CA VAL A 489 -5.23 16.92 -7.47
C VAL A 489 -5.09 16.86 -9.00
N ALA A 490 -6.07 17.41 -9.72
CA ALA A 490 -6.03 17.52 -11.18
C ALA A 490 -6.33 18.96 -11.61
N PHE A 491 -5.42 19.56 -12.38
CA PHE A 491 -5.52 20.94 -12.84
C PHE A 491 -6.32 21.07 -14.13
N THR A 492 -7.05 22.19 -14.27
CA THR A 492 -7.54 22.61 -15.58
C THR A 492 -6.38 23.01 -16.48
N PRO A 493 -6.54 22.87 -17.82
CA PRO A 493 -5.48 23.21 -18.77
C PRO A 493 -4.97 24.66 -18.68
N ASP A 494 -5.84 25.60 -18.28
CA ASP A 494 -5.50 27.00 -18.08
C ASP A 494 -4.77 27.29 -16.75
N GLY A 495 -4.62 26.27 -15.89
CA GLY A 495 -3.95 26.35 -14.59
C GLY A 495 -4.67 27.20 -13.54
N LYS A 496 -5.88 27.70 -13.80
CA LYS A 496 -6.58 28.60 -12.86
C LYS A 496 -7.39 27.85 -11.82
N THR A 497 -7.88 26.67 -12.15
CA THR A 497 -8.69 25.83 -11.28
C THR A 497 -8.02 24.47 -11.12
N ALA A 498 -8.13 23.90 -9.94
CA ALA A 498 -7.80 22.50 -9.71
C ALA A 498 -8.96 21.78 -9.03
N TYR A 499 -9.01 20.47 -9.19
CA TYR A 499 -10.01 19.61 -8.61
C TYR A 499 -9.35 18.52 -7.81
N ALA A 500 -9.84 18.28 -6.60
CA ALA A 500 -9.40 17.18 -5.75
C ALA A 500 -10.61 16.34 -5.38
N HIS A 501 -10.46 15.02 -5.43
CA HIS A 501 -11.48 14.10 -4.96
C HIS A 501 -10.92 13.23 -3.83
N GLY A 502 -11.77 12.98 -2.84
CA GLY A 502 -11.44 12.16 -1.67
C GLY A 502 -12.67 11.39 -1.19
N GLU A 503 -12.59 10.78 -0.02
CA GLU A 503 -13.71 10.01 0.57
C GLU A 503 -14.94 10.89 0.95
N GLY A 504 -14.83 12.21 0.77
CA GLY A 504 -15.87 13.18 1.09
C GLY A 504 -17.09 13.13 0.18
N ASN A 505 -17.12 12.24 -0.83
CA ASN A 505 -18.21 12.14 -1.82
C ASN A 505 -18.45 13.44 -2.60
N VAL A 506 -17.41 14.27 -2.71
CA VAL A 506 -17.43 15.56 -3.39
C VAL A 506 -16.12 15.79 -4.12
N LEU A 507 -16.22 16.42 -5.28
CA LEU A 507 -15.08 17.00 -5.98
C LEU A 507 -14.87 18.43 -5.46
N THR A 508 -13.78 18.65 -4.73
CA THR A 508 -13.41 19.98 -4.23
C THR A 508 -12.85 20.82 -5.36
N ILE A 509 -13.35 22.04 -5.51
CA ILE A 509 -12.88 23.02 -6.49
C ILE A 509 -11.93 23.99 -5.81
N ILE A 510 -10.71 24.06 -6.33
CA ILE A 510 -9.62 24.87 -5.80
C ILE A 510 -9.33 26.02 -6.76
N ASP A 511 -9.25 27.23 -6.21
CA ASP A 511 -8.70 28.39 -6.91
C ASP A 511 -7.18 28.39 -6.75
N VAL A 512 -6.47 28.19 -7.86
CA VAL A 512 -5.00 27.97 -7.83
C VAL A 512 -4.26 29.24 -7.43
N ALA A 513 -4.77 30.42 -7.81
CA ALA A 513 -4.14 31.69 -7.51
C ALA A 513 -4.15 32.01 -6.01
N THR A 514 -5.22 31.61 -5.30
CA THR A 514 -5.36 31.83 -3.87
C THR A 514 -4.96 30.65 -3.01
N GLY A 515 -4.83 29.45 -3.60
CA GLY A 515 -4.56 28.20 -2.88
C GLY A 515 -5.71 27.83 -1.94
N LYS A 516 -6.96 28.12 -2.31
CA LYS A 516 -8.14 27.91 -1.45
C LYS A 516 -9.25 27.15 -2.15
N ALA A 517 -9.96 26.33 -1.39
CA ALA A 517 -11.20 25.73 -1.83
C ALA A 517 -12.28 26.82 -2.00
N ARG A 518 -12.87 26.89 -3.20
CA ARG A 518 -13.92 27.86 -3.55
C ARG A 518 -15.32 27.26 -3.65
N GLY A 519 -15.43 25.93 -3.61
CA GLY A 519 -16.70 25.21 -3.63
C GLY A 519 -16.50 23.72 -3.84
N THR A 520 -17.60 22.98 -3.96
CA THR A 520 -17.61 21.53 -4.16
C THR A 520 -18.66 21.14 -5.19
N LEU A 521 -18.45 20.01 -5.88
CA LEU A 521 -19.43 19.38 -6.76
C LEU A 521 -19.77 17.98 -6.23
N PRO A 522 -21.05 17.59 -6.15
CA PRO A 522 -21.42 16.24 -5.72
C PRO A 522 -20.91 15.19 -6.69
N VAL A 523 -20.00 14.33 -6.23
CA VAL A 523 -19.50 13.16 -6.96
C VAL A 523 -19.38 12.06 -5.92
N THR A 524 -20.45 11.29 -5.74
CA THR A 524 -20.51 10.28 -4.68
C THR A 524 -19.65 9.09 -5.07
N ALA A 525 -18.52 8.88 -4.37
CA ALA A 525 -17.66 7.70 -4.44
C ALA A 525 -17.45 7.11 -3.03
N ASP A 526 -17.63 5.80 -2.89
CA ASP A 526 -17.49 5.09 -1.62
C ASP A 526 -16.02 5.01 -1.20
N ASN A 527 -15.13 4.80 -2.18
CA ASN A 527 -13.68 4.81 -2.01
C ASN A 527 -13.00 5.34 -3.28
N SER A 528 -12.50 6.57 -3.23
CA SER A 528 -11.90 7.25 -4.39
C SER A 528 -10.42 6.97 -4.47
N ALA A 529 -9.93 6.46 -5.61
CA ALA A 529 -8.49 6.15 -5.79
C ALA A 529 -7.73 7.11 -6.71
N SER A 530 -8.40 7.78 -7.65
CA SER A 530 -7.78 8.75 -8.56
C SER A 530 -8.80 9.70 -9.21
N VAL A 531 -8.35 10.90 -9.55
CA VAL A 531 -9.06 11.88 -10.38
C VAL A 531 -8.21 12.36 -11.55
N ALA A 532 -8.81 12.49 -12.74
CA ALA A 532 -8.21 13.19 -13.87
C ALA A 532 -9.24 14.05 -14.63
N LEU A 533 -8.77 15.03 -15.40
CA LEU A 533 -9.61 15.89 -16.21
C LEU A 533 -9.48 15.57 -17.70
N ALA A 534 -10.55 15.86 -18.44
CA ALA A 534 -10.46 15.93 -19.91
C ALA A 534 -9.47 17.04 -20.34
N PRO A 535 -8.77 16.88 -21.49
CA PRO A 535 -7.82 17.89 -21.99
C PRO A 535 -8.43 19.26 -22.28
N ASP A 536 -9.75 19.35 -22.46
CA ASP A 536 -10.48 20.61 -22.64
C ASP A 536 -11.03 21.18 -21.32
N GLY A 537 -10.80 20.51 -20.19
CA GLY A 537 -11.29 20.90 -18.87
C GLY A 537 -12.80 20.75 -18.68
N SER A 538 -13.51 20.14 -19.65
CA SER A 538 -14.99 20.07 -19.63
C SER A 538 -15.53 19.00 -18.67
N ARG A 539 -14.70 18.02 -18.29
CA ARG A 539 -15.12 16.85 -17.51
C ARG A 539 -14.05 16.40 -16.52
N ALA A 540 -14.50 15.88 -15.39
CA ALA A 540 -13.71 15.14 -14.42
C ALA A 540 -14.08 13.65 -14.45
N TYR A 541 -13.06 12.81 -14.30
CA TYR A 541 -13.14 11.37 -14.21
C TYR A 541 -12.62 10.95 -12.83
N VAL A 542 -13.43 10.25 -12.06
CA VAL A 542 -13.11 9.80 -10.70
C VAL A 542 -13.34 8.30 -10.61
N VAL A 543 -12.33 7.53 -10.22
CA VAL A 543 -12.52 6.09 -9.98
C VAL A 543 -13.04 5.84 -8.58
N ASP A 544 -13.98 4.90 -8.50
CA ASP A 544 -14.48 4.34 -7.25
C ASP A 544 -14.03 2.88 -7.15
N GLN A 545 -13.10 2.64 -6.24
CA GLN A 545 -12.43 1.37 -6.06
C GLN A 545 -13.39 0.28 -5.54
N ASP A 546 -14.25 0.62 -4.58
CA ASP A 546 -15.14 -0.34 -3.93
C ASP A 546 -16.31 -0.74 -4.83
N ARG A 547 -16.83 0.20 -5.62
CA ARG A 547 -17.95 -0.07 -6.52
C ARG A 547 -17.52 -0.53 -7.90
N GLY A 548 -16.23 -0.45 -8.25
CA GLY A 548 -15.72 -0.83 -9.56
C GLY A 548 -16.32 0.02 -10.68
N VAL A 549 -16.41 1.34 -10.46
CA VAL A 549 -16.98 2.29 -11.44
C VAL A 549 -16.06 3.48 -11.69
N LEU A 550 -16.13 4.01 -12.92
CA LEU A 550 -15.63 5.32 -13.28
C LEU A 550 -16.79 6.32 -13.25
N LEU A 551 -16.72 7.32 -12.38
CA LEU A 551 -17.66 8.43 -12.33
C LEU A 551 -17.20 9.52 -13.29
N VAL A 552 -18.12 10.03 -14.11
CA VAL A 552 -17.86 11.08 -15.09
C VAL A 552 -18.73 12.28 -14.75
N ALA A 553 -18.12 13.37 -14.32
CA ALA A 553 -18.80 14.60 -13.95
C ALA A 553 -18.54 15.70 -14.98
N ALA A 554 -19.59 16.33 -15.48
CA ALA A 554 -19.46 17.57 -16.26
C ALA A 554 -18.97 18.70 -15.36
N LEU A 555 -17.97 19.45 -15.82
CA LEU A 555 -17.42 20.60 -15.11
C LEU A 555 -18.02 21.91 -15.65
N PRO A 556 -18.23 22.92 -14.79
CA PRO A 556 -18.63 24.24 -15.25
C PRO A 556 -17.59 24.80 -16.20
N ALA A 557 -18.03 25.40 -17.31
CA ALA A 557 -17.14 26.19 -18.15
C ALA A 557 -16.51 27.29 -17.27
N GLY A 558 -15.17 27.34 -17.22
CA GLY A 558 -14.42 28.28 -16.39
C GLY A 558 -14.88 29.71 -16.64
N LYS A 559 -15.64 30.27 -15.70
CA LYS A 559 -15.98 31.69 -15.62
C LYS A 559 -15.28 32.30 -14.43
#